data_AF-A0A2D6XIH0-F1
#
_entry.id   AF-A0A2D6XIH0-F1
#
_cell.length_a   1.000
_cell.length_b   1.000
_cell.length_c   1.000
_cell.angle_alpha   90.00
_cell.angle_beta   90.00
_cell.angle_gamma   90.00
#
_symmetry.space_group_name_H-M   'P 1'
#
loop_
_entity.id
_entity.type
_entity.pdbx_description
1 polymer ?
#
loop_
_entity_poly.entity_id
_entity_poly.type
_entity_poly.pdbx_seq_one_letter_code
_entity_poly.pdbx_strand_id
1 'polypeptide(L)'
;MTTEILAKIATGEQVDKEDTLLIETLKELGEAPEPKPEGSAVVEKGDGERTPTIMTTDLDGKPLDKSAGYVYLRRNSDGKIKPINRNNLITVLKWKLADGSPAYLPPNRPWIGKVREPDKFCLLSALHPDRGRMDELNLEVCAKQGKLMGTTGLRRHMLRKHKEAWDTIQQDRVERKEDARFEREQRTSEALIKALGQNGGAPIPQHKKGKGHKAVAQAGPVTKFCEECGTPITAAAPLGIHPKMKAHVKLAHS
;
A
#
# COMPACT_ATOMS: atom_id res chain seq x y z
N MET A 1 -20.28 -36.02 -4.39
CA MET A 1 -19.09 -35.15 -4.52
C MET A 1 -17.88 -35.60 -3.68
N THR A 2 -17.93 -35.73 -2.34
CA THR A 2 -16.86 -36.48 -1.62
C THR A 2 -16.80 -37.93 -2.12
N THR A 3 -17.96 -38.48 -2.43
CA THR A 3 -18.14 -39.76 -3.11
C THR A 3 -17.60 -39.79 -4.54
N GLU A 4 -17.53 -38.67 -5.26
CA GLU A 4 -17.12 -38.66 -6.68
C GLU A 4 -15.60 -38.63 -6.83
N ILE A 5 -14.89 -37.85 -6.01
CA ILE A 5 -13.42 -37.83 -6.01
C ILE A 5 -12.88 -39.13 -5.39
N LEU A 6 -13.50 -39.62 -4.32
CA LEU A 6 -13.18 -40.94 -3.76
C LEU A 6 -13.55 -42.08 -4.73
N ALA A 7 -14.64 -41.95 -5.50
CA ALA A 7 -14.97 -42.91 -6.55
C ALA A 7 -13.94 -42.88 -7.69
N LYS A 8 -13.52 -41.69 -8.17
CA LYS A 8 -12.45 -41.55 -9.18
C LYS A 8 -11.13 -42.18 -8.75
N ILE A 9 -10.76 -42.00 -7.47
CA ILE A 9 -9.58 -42.64 -6.88
C ILE A 9 -9.76 -44.16 -6.80
N ALA A 10 -10.97 -44.64 -6.46
CA ALA A 10 -11.30 -46.06 -6.41
C ALA A 10 -11.41 -46.72 -7.81
N THR A 11 -11.75 -45.96 -8.84
CA THR A 11 -11.85 -46.41 -10.24
C THR A 11 -10.56 -46.20 -11.05
N GLY A 12 -9.52 -45.61 -10.44
CA GLY A 12 -8.21 -45.39 -11.09
C GLY A 12 -8.21 -44.28 -12.15
N GLU A 13 -9.21 -43.39 -12.13
CA GLU A 13 -9.35 -42.29 -13.07
C GLU A 13 -8.37 -41.14 -12.69
N GLN A 14 -7.83 -40.44 -13.70
CA GLN A 14 -6.85 -39.36 -13.47
C GLN A 14 -7.46 -38.25 -12.61
N VAL A 15 -6.79 -37.98 -11.48
CA VAL A 15 -7.14 -36.89 -10.56
C VAL A 15 -6.49 -35.62 -11.07
N ASP A 16 -7.28 -34.57 -11.32
CA ASP A 16 -6.78 -33.29 -11.78
C ASP A 16 -5.95 -32.58 -10.69
N LYS A 17 -5.02 -31.71 -11.11
CA LYS A 17 -4.19 -30.91 -10.18
C LYS A 17 -5.02 -30.04 -9.22
N GLU A 18 -6.22 -29.63 -9.63
CA GLU A 18 -7.14 -28.87 -8.78
C GLU A 18 -7.74 -29.75 -7.67
N ASP A 19 -8.01 -31.04 -7.95
CA ASP A 19 -8.57 -31.99 -6.98
C ASP A 19 -7.52 -32.39 -5.94
N THR A 20 -6.25 -32.53 -6.32
CA THR A 20 -5.15 -32.80 -5.37
C THR A 20 -4.94 -31.62 -4.42
N LEU A 21 -4.97 -30.38 -4.94
CA LEU A 21 -4.87 -29.16 -4.12
C LEU A 21 -6.08 -29.01 -3.18
N LEU A 22 -7.28 -29.41 -3.62
CA LEU A 22 -8.46 -29.43 -2.77
C LEU A 22 -8.30 -30.43 -1.61
N ILE A 23 -7.78 -31.62 -1.87
CA ILE A 23 -7.54 -32.64 -0.84
C ILE A 23 -6.46 -32.18 0.16
N GLU A 24 -5.38 -31.59 -0.33
CA GLU A 24 -4.32 -31.02 0.52
C GLU A 24 -4.85 -29.89 1.40
N THR A 25 -5.59 -28.95 0.80
CA THR A 25 -6.22 -27.87 1.57
C THR A 25 -7.18 -28.43 2.60
N LEU A 26 -7.97 -29.47 2.31
CA LEU A 26 -8.85 -30.12 3.28
C LEU A 26 -8.10 -30.74 4.48
N LYS A 27 -6.89 -31.26 4.27
CA LYS A 27 -6.04 -31.82 5.35
C LYS A 27 -5.45 -30.74 6.25
N GLU A 28 -5.20 -29.55 5.71
CA GLU A 28 -4.56 -28.44 6.42
C GLU A 28 -5.53 -27.55 7.23
N LEU A 29 -6.81 -27.90 7.26
CA LEU A 29 -7.85 -27.11 7.89
C LEU A 29 -7.92 -27.33 9.39
N GLY A 30 -7.85 -26.23 10.15
CA GLY A 30 -8.11 -26.24 11.59
C GLY A 30 -9.61 -26.26 11.88
N GLU A 31 -10.02 -27.13 12.80
CA GLU A 31 -11.38 -27.17 13.34
C GLU A 31 -11.71 -25.83 14.03
N ALA A 32 -12.90 -25.32 13.77
CA ALA A 32 -13.42 -24.12 14.41
C ALA A 32 -14.51 -24.51 15.43
N PRO A 33 -14.57 -23.84 16.59
CA PRO A 33 -15.65 -24.00 17.53
C PRO A 33 -16.97 -23.65 16.84
N GLU A 34 -18.01 -24.41 17.16
CA GLU A 34 -19.35 -24.12 16.67
C GLU A 34 -19.79 -22.75 17.20
N PRO A 35 -20.32 -21.87 16.33
CA PRO A 35 -20.90 -20.62 16.79
C PRO A 35 -22.05 -20.96 17.72
N LYS A 36 -21.96 -20.52 18.98
CA LYS A 36 -23.06 -20.66 19.92
C LYS A 36 -24.29 -20.01 19.30
N PRO A 37 -25.46 -20.67 19.28
CA PRO A 37 -26.68 -19.99 18.88
C PRO A 37 -26.85 -18.77 19.80
N GLU A 38 -26.81 -17.57 19.23
CA GLU A 38 -27.15 -16.35 19.94
C GLU A 38 -28.65 -16.38 20.22
N GLY A 39 -28.99 -16.95 21.38
CA GLY A 39 -30.36 -17.11 21.84
C GLY A 39 -31.02 -18.41 21.34
N SER A 40 -31.48 -19.22 22.28
CA SER A 40 -32.68 -20.03 22.08
C SER A 40 -33.87 -19.07 21.95
N ALA A 41 -33.94 -18.34 20.84
CA ALA A 41 -35.07 -17.50 20.52
C ALA A 41 -36.23 -18.43 20.13
N VAL A 42 -37.16 -18.63 21.06
CA VAL A 42 -38.48 -19.16 20.76
C VAL A 42 -39.11 -18.22 19.73
N VAL A 43 -39.13 -18.62 18.46
CA VAL A 43 -39.58 -17.78 17.36
C VAL A 43 -41.08 -17.52 17.44
N GLU A 44 -41.87 -18.46 17.97
CA GLU A 44 -43.29 -18.27 18.28
C GLU A 44 -43.66 -19.06 19.54
N LYS A 45 -44.20 -18.39 20.57
CA LYS A 45 -44.99 -19.08 21.60
C LYS A 45 -46.36 -19.30 20.99
N GLY A 46 -46.70 -20.54 20.65
CA GLY A 46 -47.98 -20.87 20.04
C GLY A 46 -49.15 -20.48 20.95
N ASP A 47 -50.07 -19.69 20.42
CA ASP A 47 -51.33 -19.35 21.08
C ASP A 47 -52.32 -20.51 20.88
N GLY A 48 -52.44 -21.39 21.87
CA GLY A 48 -53.57 -22.30 22.16
C GLY A 48 -54.03 -23.32 21.10
N GLU A 49 -54.18 -22.93 19.84
CA GLU A 49 -54.67 -23.74 18.70
C GLU A 49 -53.58 -24.09 17.69
N ARG A 50 -52.45 -23.38 17.65
CA ARG A 50 -51.31 -23.72 16.80
C ARG A 50 -50.21 -24.38 17.64
N THR A 51 -49.92 -25.64 17.32
CA THR A 51 -48.76 -26.34 17.88
C THR A 51 -47.49 -25.53 17.58
N PRO A 52 -46.67 -25.18 18.58
CA PRO A 52 -45.45 -24.45 18.35
C PRO A 52 -44.55 -25.26 17.43
N THR A 53 -44.00 -24.61 16.41
CA THR A 53 -43.02 -25.24 15.52
C THR A 53 -41.71 -25.36 16.28
N ILE A 54 -41.51 -26.50 16.95
CA ILE A 54 -40.25 -26.83 17.62
C ILE A 54 -39.21 -27.15 16.54
N MET A 55 -38.01 -26.61 16.71
CA MET A 55 -36.85 -26.94 15.87
C MET A 55 -36.74 -28.46 15.72
N THR A 56 -36.50 -28.92 14.49
CA THR A 56 -36.27 -30.32 14.13
C THR A 56 -35.39 -31.02 15.16
N THR A 57 -36.00 -31.91 15.94
CA THR A 57 -35.34 -32.98 16.69
C THR A 57 -35.19 -34.18 15.76
N ASP A 58 -34.19 -35.02 15.98
CA ASP A 58 -34.12 -36.33 15.31
C ASP A 58 -35.34 -37.21 15.73
N LEU A 59 -35.56 -38.34 15.05
CA LEU A 59 -36.65 -39.30 15.33
C LEU A 59 -36.70 -39.77 16.81
N ASP A 60 -35.59 -39.63 17.55
CA ASP A 60 -35.45 -40.00 18.97
C ASP A 60 -35.62 -38.82 19.95
N GLY A 61 -36.11 -37.66 19.51
CA GLY A 61 -36.41 -36.51 20.39
C GLY A 61 -35.18 -35.81 20.97
N LYS A 62 -33.98 -36.05 20.42
CA LYS A 62 -32.75 -35.33 20.79
C LYS A 62 -32.63 -34.04 19.97
N PRO A 63 -32.13 -32.93 20.56
CA PRO A 63 -31.79 -31.75 19.78
C PRO A 63 -30.77 -32.16 18.70
N LEU A 64 -30.90 -31.58 17.50
CA LEU A 64 -29.98 -31.81 16.37
C LEU A 64 -28.59 -31.25 16.73
N ASP A 65 -27.89 -31.90 17.65
CA ASP A 65 -26.64 -31.45 18.28
C ASP A 65 -25.40 -31.67 17.41
N LYS A 66 -25.59 -32.08 16.14
CA LYS A 66 -24.49 -32.38 15.24
C LYS A 66 -24.53 -31.44 14.06
N SER A 67 -24.15 -30.19 14.31
CA SER A 67 -23.67 -29.36 13.21
C SER A 67 -22.49 -30.12 12.57
N ALA A 68 -22.33 -30.04 11.25
CA ALA A 68 -21.29 -30.79 10.51
C ALA A 68 -19.84 -30.34 10.85
N GLY A 69 -19.66 -29.55 11.90
CA GLY A 69 -18.44 -28.87 12.28
C GLY A 69 -18.25 -27.58 11.49
N TYR A 70 -17.54 -26.64 12.11
CA TYR A 70 -17.06 -25.43 11.45
C TYR A 70 -15.56 -25.55 11.22
N VAL A 71 -15.09 -24.89 10.18
CA VAL A 71 -13.69 -24.88 9.79
C VAL A 71 -13.23 -23.44 9.60
N TYR A 72 -12.03 -23.12 10.07
CA TYR A 72 -11.45 -21.81 9.84
C TYR A 72 -10.86 -21.72 8.44
N LEU A 73 -11.34 -20.76 7.66
CA LEU A 73 -10.74 -20.37 6.39
C LEU A 73 -10.26 -18.92 6.46
N ARG A 74 -9.12 -18.66 5.85
CA ARG A 74 -8.57 -17.31 5.70
C ARG A 74 -9.02 -16.74 4.37
N ARG A 75 -9.67 -15.58 4.37
CA ARG A 75 -10.02 -14.90 3.10
C ARG A 75 -8.77 -14.28 2.48
N ASN A 76 -8.53 -14.52 1.20
CA ASN A 76 -7.31 -14.10 0.51
C ASN A 76 -7.28 -12.59 0.20
N SER A 77 -8.43 -11.91 0.21
CA SER A 77 -8.48 -10.46 -0.07
C SER A 77 -8.01 -9.60 1.11
N ASP A 78 -8.29 -10.01 2.34
CA ASP A 78 -8.01 -9.23 3.56
C ASP A 78 -7.32 -10.03 4.67
N GLY A 79 -7.01 -11.31 4.44
CA GLY A 79 -6.25 -12.14 5.37
C GLY A 79 -7.00 -12.51 6.65
N LYS A 80 -8.29 -12.16 6.77
CA LYS A 80 -9.10 -12.44 7.97
C LYS A 80 -9.55 -13.88 8.00
N ILE A 81 -9.53 -14.45 9.21
CA ILE A 81 -10.00 -15.81 9.47
C ILE A 81 -11.50 -15.76 9.74
N LYS A 82 -12.27 -16.58 9.03
CA LYS A 82 -13.72 -16.70 9.16
C LYS A 82 -14.10 -18.16 9.41
N PRO A 83 -15.01 -18.45 10.37
CA PRO A 83 -15.57 -19.78 10.50
C PRO A 83 -16.55 -20.04 9.36
N ILE A 84 -16.42 -21.19 8.71
CA ILE A 84 -17.27 -21.62 7.61
C ILE A 84 -17.80 -23.01 7.93
N ASN A 85 -19.10 -23.22 7.71
CA ASN A 85 -19.73 -24.52 7.88
C ASN A 85 -19.05 -25.54 6.94
N ARG A 86 -18.65 -26.70 7.47
CA ARG A 86 -17.96 -27.76 6.71
C ARG A 86 -18.74 -28.21 5.48
N ASN A 87 -20.07 -28.17 5.52
CA ASN A 87 -20.91 -28.50 4.37
C ASN A 87 -20.72 -27.54 3.17
N ASN A 88 -20.40 -26.28 3.45
CA ASN A 88 -20.19 -25.24 2.43
C ASN A 88 -18.73 -25.13 1.98
N LEU A 89 -17.83 -25.90 2.58
CA LEU A 89 -16.38 -25.77 2.41
C LEU A 89 -15.96 -25.93 0.95
N ILE A 90 -16.46 -26.95 0.25
CA ILE A 90 -16.14 -27.23 -1.15
C ILE A 90 -16.60 -26.08 -2.05
N THR A 91 -17.83 -25.60 -1.83
CA THR A 91 -18.40 -24.48 -2.59
C THR A 91 -17.57 -23.22 -2.41
N VAL A 92 -17.14 -22.93 -1.18
CA VAL A 92 -16.35 -21.75 -0.85
C VAL A 92 -14.91 -21.84 -1.37
N LEU A 93 -14.27 -23.01 -1.33
CA LEU A 93 -12.91 -23.21 -1.86
C LEU A 93 -12.83 -23.04 -3.38
N LYS A 94 -13.94 -23.29 -4.10
CA LYS A 94 -14.03 -23.05 -5.55
C LYS A 94 -14.14 -21.57 -5.92
N TRP A 95 -14.43 -20.67 -4.98
CA TRP A 95 -14.55 -19.25 -5.29
C TRP A 95 -13.18 -18.67 -5.67
N LYS A 96 -13.13 -17.99 -6.81
CA LYS A 96 -11.94 -17.31 -7.34
C LYS A 96 -12.15 -15.79 -7.27
N LEU A 97 -11.08 -15.05 -7.02
CA LEU A 97 -11.05 -13.59 -7.13
C LEU A 97 -11.07 -13.16 -8.61
N ALA A 98 -11.25 -11.87 -8.89
CA ALA A 98 -11.17 -11.31 -10.24
C ALA A 98 -9.83 -11.63 -10.93
N ASP A 99 -8.77 -11.80 -10.15
CA ASP A 99 -7.42 -12.13 -10.63
C ASP A 99 -7.23 -13.65 -10.87
N GLY A 100 -8.27 -14.46 -10.72
CA GLY A 100 -8.24 -15.93 -10.88
C GLY A 100 -7.63 -16.71 -9.70
N SER A 101 -7.06 -16.01 -8.70
CA SER A 101 -6.54 -16.62 -7.47
C SER A 101 -7.65 -17.14 -6.55
N PRO A 102 -7.40 -18.15 -5.68
CA PRO A 102 -8.41 -18.66 -4.77
C PRO A 102 -8.86 -17.57 -3.77
N ALA A 103 -10.16 -17.47 -3.52
CA ALA A 103 -10.74 -16.47 -2.63
C ALA A 103 -10.51 -16.78 -1.15
N TYR A 104 -10.33 -18.05 -0.81
CA TYR A 104 -10.04 -18.53 0.54
C TYR A 104 -8.82 -19.43 0.54
N LEU A 105 -8.03 -19.32 1.60
CA LEU A 105 -6.82 -20.07 1.86
C LEU A 105 -6.98 -20.80 3.21
N PRO A 106 -6.30 -21.95 3.40
CA PRO A 106 -6.20 -22.54 4.72
C PRO A 106 -5.46 -21.59 5.68
N PRO A 107 -5.77 -21.63 6.98
CA PRO A 107 -5.27 -20.68 7.97
C PRO A 107 -3.74 -20.73 8.13
N ASN A 108 -3.15 -21.91 7.89
CA ASN A 108 -1.72 -22.19 7.97
C ASN A 108 -0.93 -21.66 6.77
N ARG A 109 -1.58 -21.35 5.65
CA ARG A 109 -0.88 -20.81 4.47
C ARG A 109 -0.54 -19.34 4.71
N PRO A 110 0.71 -18.91 4.45
CA PRO A 110 1.09 -17.52 4.61
C PRO A 110 0.29 -16.67 3.64
N TRP A 111 -0.35 -15.63 4.18
CA TRP A 111 -1.12 -14.70 3.39
C TRP A 111 -0.21 -13.61 2.84
N ILE A 112 -0.20 -13.48 1.51
CA ILE A 112 0.67 -12.55 0.77
C ILE A 112 -0.04 -11.22 0.48
N GLY A 113 -1.35 -11.12 0.77
CA GLY A 113 -2.09 -9.89 0.56
C GLY A 113 -1.66 -8.77 1.52
N LYS A 114 -1.92 -7.52 1.12
CA LYS A 114 -1.73 -6.34 1.97
C LYS A 114 -3.11 -5.92 2.50
N VAL A 115 -3.33 -5.96 3.81
CA VAL A 115 -4.60 -5.43 4.35
C VAL A 115 -4.47 -3.94 4.16
N ARG A 116 -5.32 -3.36 3.31
CA ARG A 116 -5.47 -1.90 3.32
C ARG A 116 -6.34 -1.59 4.53
N GLU A 117 -5.71 -1.46 5.68
CA GLU A 117 -6.39 -0.89 6.83
C GLU A 117 -6.57 0.61 6.60
N PRO A 118 -7.73 1.18 6.97
CA PRO A 118 -7.91 2.61 6.91
C PRO A 118 -6.93 3.26 7.90
N ASP A 119 -6.03 4.07 7.36
CA ASP A 119 -4.84 4.57 8.03
C ASP A 119 -4.94 6.07 8.35
N LYS A 120 -5.71 6.84 7.57
CA LYS A 120 -5.71 8.31 7.64
C LYS A 120 -7.01 8.87 8.19
N PHE A 121 -6.94 9.81 9.11
CA PHE A 121 -8.10 10.61 9.49
C PHE A 121 -8.37 11.71 8.46
N CYS A 122 -9.60 12.21 8.43
CA CYS A 122 -9.91 13.46 7.72
C CYS A 122 -9.03 14.59 8.29
N LEU A 123 -8.58 15.53 7.45
CA LEU A 123 -7.79 16.68 7.90
C LEU A 123 -8.56 17.55 8.91
N LEU A 124 -9.89 17.59 8.78
CA LEU A 124 -10.79 18.32 9.66
C LEU A 124 -11.34 17.45 10.80
N SER A 125 -10.83 16.22 10.99
CA SER A 125 -11.25 15.39 12.12
C SER A 125 -10.77 16.00 13.44
N ALA A 126 -11.60 15.91 14.48
CA ALA A 126 -11.21 16.29 15.84
C ALA A 126 -9.98 15.51 16.36
N LEU A 127 -9.78 14.28 15.85
CA LEU A 127 -8.67 13.41 16.22
C LEU A 127 -7.43 13.59 15.33
N HIS A 128 -7.45 14.53 14.37
CA HIS A 128 -6.29 14.78 13.52
C HIS A 128 -5.19 15.49 14.31
N PRO A 129 -3.90 15.07 14.22
CA PRO A 129 -2.82 15.68 15.00
C PRO A 129 -2.66 17.18 14.76
N ASP A 130 -2.86 17.61 13.51
CA ASP A 130 -2.76 19.04 13.13
C ASP A 130 -4.08 19.82 13.33
N ARG A 131 -4.98 19.38 14.21
CA ARG A 131 -6.29 20.02 14.37
C ARG A 131 -6.18 21.49 14.78
N GLY A 132 -5.26 21.83 15.68
CA GLY A 132 -5.09 23.21 16.15
C GLY A 132 -4.84 24.22 15.01
N ARG A 133 -4.13 23.81 13.96
CA ARG A 133 -3.93 24.64 12.77
C ARG A 133 -5.21 24.84 11.95
N MET A 134 -6.07 23.81 11.90
CA MET A 134 -7.36 23.93 11.23
C MET A 134 -8.28 24.86 12.02
N ASP A 135 -8.15 24.89 13.35
CA ASP A 135 -8.84 25.85 14.21
C ASP A 135 -8.32 27.28 13.99
N GLU A 136 -7.01 27.49 13.80
CA GLU A 136 -6.43 28.79 13.42
C GLU A 136 -6.99 29.33 12.09
N LEU A 137 -7.21 28.43 11.12
CA LEU A 137 -7.84 28.76 9.84
C LEU A 137 -9.38 28.90 9.94
N ASN A 138 -9.95 28.78 11.14
CA ASN A 138 -11.38 28.84 11.42
C ASN A 138 -12.21 27.83 10.59
N LEU A 139 -11.68 26.62 10.39
CA LEU A 139 -12.33 25.57 9.61
C LEU A 139 -13.15 24.63 10.50
N GLU A 140 -14.33 24.24 10.02
CA GLU A 140 -15.25 23.37 10.77
C GLU A 140 -14.68 21.98 11.09
N VAL A 141 -15.25 21.31 12.09
CA VAL A 141 -14.93 19.92 12.43
C VAL A 141 -15.74 18.97 11.54
N CYS A 142 -15.06 18.02 10.91
CA CYS A 142 -15.72 16.96 10.16
C CYS A 142 -16.46 16.00 11.10
N ALA A 143 -17.75 15.77 10.85
CA ALA A 143 -18.57 14.81 11.60
C ALA A 143 -18.15 13.34 11.41
N LYS A 144 -17.27 13.02 10.45
CA LYS A 144 -16.80 11.65 10.21
C LYS A 144 -15.77 11.23 11.27
N GLN A 145 -16.17 10.31 12.13
CA GLN A 145 -15.35 9.77 13.22
C GLN A 145 -14.46 8.57 12.82
N GLY A 146 -14.48 8.16 11.54
CA GLY A 146 -13.74 6.99 11.04
C GLY A 146 -12.54 7.33 10.16
N LYS A 147 -11.54 6.43 10.15
CA LYS A 147 -10.39 6.49 9.24
C LYS A 147 -10.79 6.27 7.77
N LEU A 148 -10.00 6.86 6.88
CA LEU A 148 -10.13 6.86 5.43
C LEU A 148 -9.08 5.94 4.81
N MET A 149 -9.40 5.41 3.64
CA MET A 149 -8.55 4.48 2.91
C MET A 149 -7.45 5.23 2.15
N GLY A 150 -6.29 5.40 2.77
CA GLY A 150 -5.11 6.02 2.17
C GLY A 150 -5.31 7.47 1.75
N THR A 151 -4.34 7.99 0.98
CA THR A 151 -4.33 9.37 0.48
C THR A 151 -5.45 9.65 -0.52
N THR A 152 -5.74 8.69 -1.40
CA THR A 152 -6.77 8.85 -2.43
C THR A 152 -8.17 8.91 -1.82
N GLY A 153 -8.44 8.08 -0.81
CA GLY A 153 -9.69 8.12 -0.05
C GLY A 153 -9.85 9.42 0.71
N LEU A 154 -8.76 9.91 1.33
CA LEU A 154 -8.73 11.23 1.96
C LEU A 154 -9.04 12.36 0.98
N ARG A 155 -8.33 12.42 -0.15
CA ARG A 155 -8.54 13.45 -1.17
C ARG A 155 -9.97 13.45 -1.70
N ARG A 156 -10.52 12.27 -2.01
CA ARG A 156 -11.91 12.13 -2.48
C ARG A 156 -12.91 12.60 -1.44
N HIS A 157 -12.68 12.29 -0.16
CA HIS A 157 -13.54 12.73 0.92
C HIS A 157 -13.53 14.25 1.07
N MET A 158 -12.33 14.85 1.12
CA MET A 158 -12.17 16.31 1.21
C MET A 158 -12.84 17.02 0.03
N LEU A 159 -12.56 16.60 -1.21
CA LEU A 159 -13.14 17.23 -2.40
C LEU A 159 -14.67 17.12 -2.48
N ARG A 160 -15.27 16.06 -1.90
CA ARG A 160 -16.73 15.84 -1.96
C ARG A 160 -17.49 16.47 -0.81
N LYS A 161 -16.88 16.58 0.38
CA LYS A 161 -17.57 17.02 1.61
C LYS A 161 -17.06 18.34 2.16
N HIS A 162 -15.82 18.71 1.86
CA HIS A 162 -15.12 19.86 2.42
C HIS A 162 -14.31 20.56 1.33
N LYS A 163 -14.95 20.88 0.20
CA LYS A 163 -14.25 21.41 -0.98
C LYS A 163 -13.59 22.75 -0.67
N GLU A 164 -14.32 23.68 -0.08
CA GLU A 164 -13.82 25.01 0.25
C GLU A 164 -12.67 24.93 1.27
N ALA A 165 -12.88 24.21 2.38
CA ALA A 165 -11.84 23.99 3.37
C ALA A 165 -10.60 23.29 2.79
N TRP A 166 -10.77 22.38 1.82
CA TRP A 166 -9.64 21.76 1.12
C TRP A 166 -8.79 22.78 0.37
N ASP A 167 -9.43 23.72 -0.33
CA ASP A 167 -8.76 24.76 -1.10
C ASP A 167 -8.01 25.72 -0.15
N THR A 168 -8.63 26.15 0.95
CA THR A 168 -7.98 26.94 2.00
C THR A 168 -6.76 26.22 2.59
N ILE A 169 -6.89 24.92 2.90
CA ILE A 169 -5.77 24.12 3.40
C ILE A 169 -4.65 24.00 2.36
N GLN A 170 -4.97 23.93 1.07
CA GLN A 170 -3.92 23.92 0.04
C GLN A 170 -3.21 25.27 -0.04
N GLN A 171 -3.94 26.38 0.03
CA GLN A 171 -3.38 27.73 0.01
C GLN A 171 -2.41 27.95 1.19
N ASP A 172 -2.84 27.68 2.43
CA ASP A 172 -2.00 27.78 3.62
C ASP A 172 -0.77 26.83 3.56
N ARG A 173 -0.87 25.70 2.85
CA ARG A 173 0.30 24.84 2.58
C ARG A 173 1.27 25.41 1.55
N VAL A 174 0.79 26.20 0.59
CA VAL A 174 1.64 26.88 -0.40
C VAL A 174 2.34 28.05 0.27
N GLU A 175 1.59 28.91 0.96
CA GLU A 175 2.11 30.09 1.67
C GLU A 175 3.23 29.69 2.64
N ARG A 176 3.02 28.67 3.48
CA ARG A 176 4.08 28.23 4.41
C ARG A 176 5.32 27.65 3.72
N LYS A 177 5.18 27.07 2.53
CA LYS A 177 6.34 26.62 1.75
C LYS A 177 7.10 27.80 1.16
N GLU A 178 6.39 28.86 0.80
CA GLU A 178 6.98 30.10 0.30
C GLU A 178 7.67 30.86 1.44
N ASP A 179 7.02 31.01 2.59
CA ASP A 179 7.63 31.60 3.80
C ASP A 179 8.88 30.84 4.23
N ALA A 180 8.82 29.50 4.28
CA ALA A 180 9.98 28.69 4.63
C ALA A 180 11.11 28.76 3.59
N ARG A 181 10.79 29.03 2.31
CA ARG A 181 11.80 29.28 1.27
C ARG A 181 12.39 30.65 1.44
N PHE A 182 11.57 31.67 1.65
CA PHE A 182 12.00 33.04 1.83
C PHE A 182 12.87 33.20 3.07
N GLU A 183 12.47 32.61 4.21
CA GLU A 183 13.28 32.60 5.44
C GLU A 183 14.61 31.87 5.24
N ARG A 184 14.62 30.77 4.47
CA ARG A 184 15.86 30.08 4.12
C ARG A 184 16.75 30.96 3.24
N GLU A 185 16.19 31.63 2.25
CA GLU A 185 16.91 32.52 1.34
C GLU A 185 17.48 33.73 2.10
N GLN A 186 16.70 34.35 2.98
CA GLN A 186 17.16 35.43 3.86
C GLN A 186 18.31 34.97 4.77
N ARG A 187 18.17 33.81 5.43
CA ARG A 187 19.25 33.26 6.25
C ARG A 187 20.52 33.00 5.44
N THR A 188 20.38 32.52 4.20
CA THR A 188 21.54 32.31 3.32
C THR A 188 22.17 33.61 2.84
N SER A 189 21.37 34.64 2.53
CA SER A 189 21.87 35.94 2.08
C SER A 189 22.54 36.70 3.23
N GLU A 190 21.95 36.69 4.42
CA GLU A 190 22.55 37.24 5.65
C GLU A 190 23.87 36.55 6.01
N ALA A 191 23.91 35.20 5.92
CA ALA A 191 25.14 34.45 6.14
C ALA A 191 26.24 34.82 5.12
N LEU A 192 25.86 35.03 3.86
CA LEU A 192 26.78 35.43 2.80
C LEU A 192 27.29 36.87 2.96
N ILE A 193 26.41 37.81 3.33
CA ILE A 193 26.77 39.20 3.63
C ILE A 193 27.70 39.26 4.85
N LYS A 194 27.41 38.49 5.91
CA LYS A 194 28.28 38.39 7.08
C LYS A 194 29.64 37.80 6.73
N ALA A 195 29.68 36.78 5.88
CA ALA A 195 30.93 36.19 5.39
C ALA A 195 31.75 37.17 4.53
N LEU A 196 31.10 38.00 3.71
CA LEU A 196 31.77 39.03 2.92
C LEU A 196 32.25 40.22 3.78
N GLY A 197 31.41 40.67 4.73
CA GLY A 197 31.73 41.79 5.63
C GLY A 197 32.80 41.48 6.67
N GLN A 198 32.97 40.22 7.07
CA GLN A 198 34.09 39.78 7.92
C GLN A 198 35.37 39.51 7.11
N ASN A 199 35.30 39.47 5.77
CA ASN A 199 36.42 39.21 4.87
C ASN A 199 36.98 40.49 4.22
N GLY A 200 37.18 41.55 5.01
CA GLY A 200 38.20 42.57 4.72
C GLY A 200 39.64 42.02 4.76
N GLY A 201 39.81 40.73 5.02
CA GLY A 201 41.08 40.02 4.95
C GLY A 201 41.01 38.68 5.67
N ALA A 202 40.31 37.68 5.12
CA ALA A 202 40.51 36.29 5.54
C ALA A 202 40.23 35.32 4.38
N PRO A 203 41.02 34.23 4.28
CA PRO A 203 41.07 33.39 3.11
C PRO A 203 39.82 32.53 2.98
N ILE A 204 39.41 32.32 1.73
CA ILE A 204 38.32 31.45 1.33
C ILE A 204 38.47 30.09 2.04
N PRO A 205 37.51 29.66 2.88
CA PRO A 205 37.59 28.38 3.55
C PRO A 205 37.52 27.28 2.48
N GLN A 206 38.66 26.62 2.25
CA GLN A 206 38.70 25.41 1.45
C GLN A 206 37.86 24.35 2.17
N HIS A 207 36.75 23.95 1.54
CA HIS A 207 36.02 22.76 1.94
C HIS A 207 37.02 21.59 2.08
N LYS A 208 37.28 21.16 3.32
CA LYS A 208 37.91 19.86 3.59
C LYS A 208 36.96 18.80 3.04
N LYS A 209 37.19 18.42 1.78
CA LYS A 209 36.56 17.25 1.18
C LYS A 209 36.84 16.07 2.09
N GLY A 210 35.76 15.44 2.54
CA GLY A 210 35.80 14.15 3.20
C GLY A 210 36.64 13.17 2.39
N LYS A 211 37.38 12.35 3.12
CA LYS A 211 38.15 11.21 2.63
C LYS A 211 37.33 10.45 1.59
N GLY A 212 37.88 10.28 0.38
CA GLY A 212 37.39 9.23 -0.51
C GLY A 212 37.29 9.51 -2.00
N HIS A 213 38.01 10.47 -2.59
CA HIS A 213 38.26 10.41 -4.04
C HIS A 213 39.69 10.84 -4.35
N LYS A 214 40.46 9.91 -4.93
CA LYS A 214 41.82 10.13 -5.44
C LYS A 214 41.83 11.42 -6.27
N ALA A 215 42.76 12.31 -5.95
CA ALA A 215 43.04 13.49 -6.75
C ALA A 215 43.38 13.01 -8.18
N VAL A 216 42.45 13.23 -9.11
CA VAL A 216 42.77 13.15 -10.53
C VAL A 216 43.63 14.38 -10.81
N ALA A 217 44.91 14.14 -11.10
CA ALA A 217 45.85 15.16 -11.52
C ALA A 217 45.18 16.04 -12.58
N GLN A 218 45.30 17.36 -12.43
CA GLN A 218 44.94 18.31 -13.48
C GLN A 218 45.82 18.00 -14.69
N ALA A 219 45.30 17.17 -15.60
CA ALA A 219 45.93 16.90 -16.88
C ALA A 219 45.96 18.22 -17.65
N GLY A 220 47.16 18.62 -18.08
CA GLY A 220 47.38 19.84 -18.86
C GLY A 220 46.57 19.87 -20.16
N PRO A 221 46.65 20.96 -20.93
CA PRO A 221 45.87 21.11 -22.16
C PRO A 221 46.13 19.93 -23.09
N VAL A 222 45.06 19.27 -23.52
CA VAL A 222 45.13 18.12 -24.42
C VAL A 222 44.68 18.58 -25.80
N THR A 223 45.44 18.18 -26.82
CA THR A 223 45.19 18.47 -28.24
C THR A 223 44.83 17.18 -28.95
N LYS A 224 43.72 17.16 -29.70
CA LYS A 224 43.40 16.07 -30.63
C LYS A 224 43.14 16.63 -32.02
N PHE A 225 43.54 15.88 -33.04
CA PHE A 225 43.30 16.24 -34.43
C PHE A 225 41.98 15.64 -34.91
N CYS A 226 41.22 16.38 -35.71
CA CYS A 226 40.04 15.86 -36.39
C CYS A 226 40.46 14.83 -37.44
N GLU A 227 39.80 13.67 -37.48
CA GLU A 227 40.13 12.56 -38.40
C GLU A 227 39.75 12.88 -39.86
N GLU A 228 38.80 13.80 -40.07
CA GLU A 228 38.28 14.13 -41.40
C GLU A 228 39.05 15.26 -42.10
N CYS A 229 39.56 16.25 -41.34
CA CYS A 229 40.28 17.40 -41.91
C CYS A 229 41.64 17.69 -41.29
N GLY A 230 42.08 16.91 -40.30
CA GLY A 230 43.39 17.09 -39.66
C GLY A 230 43.55 18.37 -38.84
N THR A 231 42.47 19.11 -38.54
CA THR A 231 42.57 20.34 -37.76
C THR A 231 42.83 20.05 -36.28
N PRO A 232 43.78 20.75 -35.62
CA PRO A 232 44.06 20.55 -34.20
C PRO A 232 43.02 21.24 -33.32
N ILE A 233 42.40 20.48 -32.41
CA ILE A 233 41.44 20.97 -31.43
C ILE A 233 42.03 20.81 -30.02
N THR A 234 42.24 21.95 -29.35
CA THR A 234 42.76 22.03 -27.99
C THR A 234 41.65 22.23 -26.96
N ALA A 235 41.70 21.50 -25.84
CA ALA A 235 40.90 21.81 -24.66
C ALA A 235 41.76 21.83 -23.39
N ALA A 236 41.37 22.69 -22.45
CA ALA A 236 42.05 22.85 -21.17
C ALA A 236 41.95 21.63 -20.26
N ALA A 237 41.01 20.72 -20.53
CA ALA A 237 40.85 19.46 -19.81
C ALA A 237 40.46 18.34 -20.78
N PRO A 238 40.86 17.08 -20.51
CA PRO A 238 40.60 15.95 -21.41
C PRO A 238 39.10 15.70 -21.67
N LEU A 239 38.24 15.97 -20.68
CA LEU A 239 36.78 15.85 -20.82
C LEU A 239 36.18 16.91 -21.75
N GLY A 240 36.88 18.03 -21.99
CA GLY A 240 36.42 19.12 -22.85
C GLY A 240 36.70 18.93 -24.34
N ILE A 241 37.54 17.96 -24.72
CA ILE A 241 37.87 17.70 -26.13
C ILE A 241 36.68 17.13 -26.89
N HIS A 242 35.97 16.16 -26.32
CA HIS A 242 34.89 15.47 -27.01
C HIS A 242 33.75 16.41 -27.45
N PRO A 243 33.22 17.32 -26.60
CA PRO A 243 32.21 18.27 -27.04
C PRO A 243 32.74 19.27 -28.09
N LYS A 244 34.01 19.71 -28.00
CA LYS A 244 34.61 20.58 -29.02
C LYS A 244 34.81 19.88 -30.37
N MET A 245 35.26 18.62 -30.36
CA MET A 245 35.40 17.80 -31.56
C MET A 245 34.05 17.57 -32.23
N LYS A 246 33.01 17.23 -31.46
CA LYS A 246 31.65 17.05 -31.97
C LYS A 246 31.07 18.34 -32.57
N ALA A 247 31.33 19.49 -31.95
CA ALA A 247 30.92 20.79 -32.49
C ALA A 247 31.65 21.12 -33.80
N HIS A 248 32.95 20.81 -33.89
CA HIS A 248 33.72 21.03 -35.11
C HIS A 248 33.21 20.16 -36.27
N VAL A 249 33.04 18.85 -36.07
CA VAL A 249 32.51 17.94 -37.10
C VAL A 249 31.14 18.40 -37.58
N LYS A 250 30.28 18.87 -36.67
CA LYS A 250 28.95 19.40 -37.03
C LYS A 250 28.98 20.69 -37.84
N LEU A 251 30.03 21.51 -37.72
CA LEU A 251 30.11 22.81 -38.40
C LEU A 251 30.95 22.75 -39.68
N ALA A 252 31.94 21.87 -39.74
CA ALA A 252 32.90 21.79 -40.83
C ALA A 252 32.65 20.61 -41.79
N HIS A 253 31.91 19.58 -41.36
CA HIS A 253 31.73 18.32 -42.11
C HIS A 253 30.25 17.88 -42.20
N SER A 254 29.31 18.81 -41.98
CA SER A 254 27.87 18.61 -42.15
C SER A 254 27.33 19.32 -43.38
#